data_AF-A0A0L0MY79-F1
#
_entry.id   AF-A0A0L0MY79-F1
#
_cell.length_a   1.000
_cell.length_b   1.000
_cell.length_c   1.000
_cell.angle_alpha   90.00
_cell.angle_beta   90.00
_cell.angle_gamma   90.00
#
_symmetry.space_group_name_H-M   'P 1'
#
loop_
_entity.id
_entity.type
_entity.pdbx_description
1 polymer ?
#
loop_
_entity_poly.entity_id
_entity_poly.type
_entity_poly.pdbx_seq_one_letter_code
_entity_poly.pdbx_strand_id
1 'polypeptide(L)'
;MGNKRRVVVTVHHRDELSLGNNRDRLGYEAFHWGILCNAYDVSDGATIDPDTWQDLNPSREWYFRPKHGVDPVRSGRLLGRIIIGKVPKNITDADIKALLADVPLPAQNATPQQSCVT
;
A
#
# COMPACT_ATOMS: atom_id res chain seq x y z
N MET A 1 15.59 -4.56 26.74
CA MET A 1 15.64 -3.60 25.60
C MET A 1 14.53 -3.93 24.62
N GLY A 2 13.40 -3.20 24.63
CA GLY A 2 12.26 -3.50 23.75
C GLY A 2 12.57 -3.35 22.26
N ASN A 3 12.16 -4.34 21.46
CA ASN A 3 12.34 -4.38 20.00
C ASN A 3 11.73 -3.13 19.35
N LYS A 4 12.55 -2.36 18.61
CA LYS A 4 12.06 -1.24 17.78
C LYS A 4 11.22 -1.81 16.63
N ARG A 5 10.13 -1.12 16.28
CA ARG A 5 9.33 -1.45 15.08
C ARG A 5 10.23 -1.43 13.85
N ARG A 6 10.10 -2.41 12.97
CA ARG A 6 10.85 -2.48 11.71
C ARG A 6 10.09 -1.73 10.62
N VAL A 7 10.83 -1.15 9.69
CA VAL A 7 10.28 -0.64 8.44
C VAL A 7 10.56 -1.69 7.38
N VAL A 8 9.50 -2.20 6.77
CA VAL A 8 9.57 -3.30 5.82
C VAL A 8 8.84 -2.91 4.55
N VAL A 9 9.50 -3.06 3.40
CA VAL A 9 8.82 -3.00 2.11
C VAL A 9 8.31 -4.39 1.78
N THR A 10 7.05 -4.49 1.37
CA THR A 10 6.38 -5.75 1.03
C THR A 10 5.92 -5.71 -0.42
N VAL A 11 5.93 -6.87 -1.06
CA VAL A 11 5.40 -7.08 -2.42
C VAL A 11 4.35 -8.18 -2.36
N HIS A 12 3.22 -7.95 -3.03
CA HIS A 12 2.04 -8.80 -3.02
C HIS A 12 1.57 -9.08 -4.44
N HIS A 13 0.99 -10.26 -4.65
CA HIS A 13 0.21 -10.50 -5.86
C HIS A 13 -1.19 -9.85 -5.73
N ARG A 14 -1.80 -9.51 -6.86
CA ARG A 14 -3.12 -8.88 -7.03
C ARG A 14 -4.10 -9.87 -7.65
N ASP A 15 -4.11 -11.09 -7.12
CA ASP A 15 -4.92 -12.21 -7.60
C ASP A 15 -4.83 -12.39 -9.13
N GLU A 16 -5.96 -12.39 -9.84
CA GLU A 16 -6.04 -12.57 -11.30
C GLU A 16 -5.25 -11.54 -12.11
N LEU A 17 -4.98 -10.35 -11.53
CA LEU A 17 -4.16 -9.32 -12.20
C LEU A 17 -2.68 -9.73 -12.26
N SER A 18 -2.22 -10.61 -11.37
CA SER A 18 -0.84 -11.13 -11.36
C SER A 18 -0.62 -12.38 -12.20
N LEU A 19 -1.65 -12.86 -12.91
CA LEU A 19 -1.62 -14.17 -13.59
C LEU A 19 -1.82 -14.02 -15.11
N GLY A 20 -1.19 -14.93 -15.86
CA GLY A 20 -1.35 -15.08 -17.31
C GLY A 20 -1.25 -13.76 -18.10
N ASN A 21 -2.16 -13.58 -19.07
CA ASN A 21 -2.18 -12.42 -19.96
C ASN A 21 -2.30 -11.08 -19.22
N ASN A 22 -2.89 -11.05 -18.01
CA ASN A 22 -2.96 -9.83 -17.22
C ASN A 22 -1.57 -9.41 -16.73
N ARG A 23 -0.75 -10.37 -16.30
CA ARG A 23 0.63 -10.11 -15.88
C ARG A 23 1.46 -9.57 -17.03
N ASP A 24 1.34 -10.16 -18.21
CA ASP A 24 2.10 -9.73 -19.39
C ASP A 24 1.71 -8.31 -19.83
N ARG A 25 0.40 -7.98 -19.75
CA ARG A 25 -0.13 -6.66 -20.10
C ARG A 25 0.22 -5.58 -19.08
N LEU A 26 0.12 -5.89 -17.78
CA LEU A 26 0.29 -4.93 -16.68
C LEU A 26 1.75 -4.78 -16.23
N GLY A 27 2.63 -5.73 -16.58
CA GLY A 27 4.03 -5.70 -16.17
C GLY A 27 4.18 -5.60 -14.65
N TYR A 28 4.79 -4.52 -14.15
CA TYR A 28 4.97 -4.30 -12.71
C TYR A 28 3.66 -3.97 -11.98
N GLU A 29 2.67 -3.39 -12.66
CA GLU A 29 1.35 -3.06 -12.09
C GLU A 29 0.50 -4.29 -11.77
N ALA A 30 0.92 -5.45 -12.31
CA ALA A 30 0.37 -6.74 -11.98
C ALA A 30 0.57 -7.08 -10.50
N PHE A 31 1.54 -6.45 -9.83
CA PHE A 31 1.84 -6.63 -8.42
C PHE A 31 1.50 -5.38 -7.62
N HIS A 32 1.48 -5.51 -6.30
CA HIS A 32 1.30 -4.40 -5.38
C HIS A 32 2.42 -4.34 -4.36
N TRP A 33 2.74 -3.15 -3.86
CA TRP A 33 3.69 -2.98 -2.79
C TRP A 33 3.09 -2.19 -1.63
N GLY A 34 3.72 -2.31 -0.47
CA GLY A 34 3.30 -1.55 0.72
C GLY A 34 4.41 -1.45 1.75
N ILE A 35 4.24 -0.55 2.71
CA ILE A 35 5.17 -0.29 3.81
C ILE A 35 4.58 -0.83 5.10
N LEU A 36 5.26 -1.81 5.68
CA LEU A 36 4.92 -2.39 6.97
C LEU A 36 5.84 -1.82 8.06
N CYS A 37 5.32 -0.80 8.73
CA CYS A 37 5.74 -0.34 10.06
C CYS A 37 4.53 -0.19 10.99
N ASN A 38 3.38 0.19 10.41
CA ASN A 38 1.99 0.01 10.90
C ASN A 38 1.04 -0.46 9.77
N ALA A 39 1.59 -1.09 8.72
CA ALA A 39 0.93 -1.52 7.48
C ALA A 39 0.18 -0.41 6.72
N TYR A 40 0.82 0.10 5.67
CA TYR A 40 0.23 1.02 4.69
C TYR A 40 0.39 0.47 3.29
N ASP A 41 -0.60 0.73 2.45
CA ASP A 41 -0.51 0.57 0.99
C ASP A 41 -0.96 1.86 0.28
N VAL A 42 -0.65 1.98 -1.01
CA VAL A 42 -1.04 3.12 -1.85
C VAL A 42 -2.16 2.68 -2.76
N SER A 43 -3.32 3.34 -2.72
CA SER A 43 -4.48 2.89 -3.49
C SER A 43 -5.30 4.07 -4.00
N ASP A 44 -5.83 3.92 -5.20
CA ASP A 44 -6.92 4.71 -5.81
C ASP A 44 -8.27 3.97 -5.75
N GLY A 45 -8.30 2.82 -5.08
CA GLY A 45 -9.43 1.90 -5.12
C GLY A 45 -10.66 2.42 -4.35
N ALA A 46 -11.77 1.71 -4.58
CA ALA A 46 -13.01 1.92 -3.85
C ALA A 46 -12.81 1.75 -2.36
N THR A 47 -13.46 2.62 -1.60
CA THR A 47 -13.44 2.58 -0.15
C THR A 47 -14.88 2.53 0.31
N ILE A 48 -15.37 1.33 0.63
CA ILE A 48 -16.77 1.15 0.96
C ILE A 48 -16.97 1.48 2.45
N ASP A 49 -17.86 2.44 2.71
CA ASP A 49 -18.37 2.69 4.05
C ASP A 49 -19.17 1.47 4.53
N PRO A 50 -18.82 0.86 5.68
CA PRO A 50 -19.44 -0.39 6.11
C PRO A 50 -20.90 -0.24 6.54
N ASP A 51 -21.34 0.96 6.91
CA ASP A 51 -22.68 1.22 7.43
C ASP A 51 -23.63 1.63 6.29
N THR A 52 -23.15 2.47 5.38
CA THR A 52 -23.94 3.05 4.29
C THR A 52 -23.73 2.36 2.95
N TRP A 53 -22.69 1.54 2.81
CA TRP A 53 -22.26 0.87 1.58
C TRP A 53 -21.91 1.83 0.43
N GLN A 54 -21.70 3.11 0.74
CA GLN A 54 -21.29 4.11 -0.24
C GLN A 54 -19.79 4.03 -0.49
N ASP A 55 -19.40 4.27 -1.74
CA ASP A 55 -17.98 4.45 -2.09
C ASP A 55 -17.52 5.83 -1.65
N LEU A 56 -16.65 5.87 -0.63
CA LEU A 56 -16.00 7.05 -0.09
C LEU A 56 -14.87 7.58 -0.98
N ASN A 57 -14.46 6.82 -2.01
CA ASN A 57 -13.48 7.28 -3.01
C ASN A 57 -14.04 7.15 -4.44
N PRO A 58 -15.15 7.84 -4.76
CA PRO A 58 -15.79 7.74 -6.08
C PRO A 58 -14.91 8.36 -7.18
N SER A 59 -14.12 9.37 -6.82
CA SER A 59 -13.19 10.05 -7.72
C SER A 59 -11.91 9.26 -7.99
N ARG A 60 -11.67 8.14 -7.31
CA ARG A 60 -10.43 7.35 -7.45
C ARG A 60 -9.17 8.17 -7.19
N GLU A 61 -9.21 9.02 -6.16
CA GLU A 61 -8.02 9.75 -5.73
C GLU A 61 -7.02 8.77 -5.10
N TRP A 62 -5.73 8.98 -5.38
CA TRP A 62 -4.66 8.19 -4.77
C TRP A 62 -4.47 8.62 -3.31
N TYR A 63 -4.36 7.64 -2.41
CA TYR A 63 -4.08 7.90 -1.01
C TYR A 63 -3.26 6.78 -0.36
N PHE A 64 -2.58 7.11 0.74
CA PHE A 64 -2.02 6.11 1.65
C PHE A 64 -3.11 5.55 2.54
N ARG A 65 -3.43 4.27 2.34
CA ARG A 65 -4.45 3.56 3.11
C ARG A 65 -3.83 2.84 4.30
N PRO A 66 -4.22 3.17 5.54
CA PRO A 66 -3.81 2.39 6.71
C PRO A 66 -4.50 1.02 6.70
N LYS A 67 -3.77 0.00 7.12
CA LYS A 67 -4.31 -1.36 7.31
C LYS A 67 -4.16 -1.75 8.78
N HIS A 68 -5.28 -1.84 9.49
CA HIS A 68 -5.29 -2.25 10.89
C HIS A 68 -5.28 -3.78 11.03
N GLY A 69 -4.61 -4.29 12.07
CA GLY A 69 -4.64 -5.72 12.40
C GLY A 69 -3.96 -6.64 11.38
N VAL A 70 -3.05 -6.10 10.53
CA VAL A 70 -2.34 -6.91 9.54
C VAL A 70 -1.31 -7.80 10.22
N ASP A 71 -1.54 -9.12 10.16
CA ASP A 71 -0.46 -10.10 10.32
C ASP A 71 0.17 -10.35 8.94
N PRO A 72 1.38 -9.85 8.68
CA PRO A 72 2.02 -9.99 7.38
C PRO A 72 2.35 -11.45 7.04
N VAL A 73 2.45 -12.33 8.05
CA VAL A 73 2.74 -13.75 7.85
C VAL A 73 1.49 -14.51 7.40
N ARG A 74 0.29 -13.97 7.66
CA ARG A 74 -0.99 -14.59 7.28
C ARG A 74 -1.55 -14.10 5.95
N SER A 75 -0.91 -13.13 5.30
CA SER A 75 -1.37 -12.68 3.99
C SER A 75 -1.01 -13.73 2.94
N GLY A 76 -2.01 -14.44 2.41
CA GLY A 76 -1.85 -15.35 1.27
C GLY A 76 -1.32 -14.64 0.02
N ARG A 77 -1.40 -13.30 -0.02
CA ARG A 77 -0.92 -12.49 -1.15
C ARG A 77 0.56 -12.12 -1.09
N LEU A 78 1.22 -12.26 0.06
CA LEU A 78 2.60 -11.81 0.24
C LEU A 78 3.56 -12.66 -0.58
N LEU A 79 4.29 -12.03 -1.50
CA LEU A 79 5.34 -12.68 -2.29
C LEU A 79 6.73 -12.48 -1.68
N GLY A 80 6.98 -11.33 -1.07
CA GLY A 80 8.30 -10.99 -0.56
C GLY A 80 8.32 -9.78 0.35
N ARG A 81 9.39 -9.67 1.14
CA ARG A 81 9.59 -8.55 2.06
C ARG A 81 11.07 -8.24 2.28
N ILE A 82 11.39 -6.96 2.37
CA ILE A 82 12.75 -6.47 2.64
C ILE A 82 12.69 -5.51 3.83
N ILE A 83 13.49 -5.79 4.86
CA ILE A 83 13.65 -4.86 5.98
C ILE A 83 14.58 -3.74 5.52
N ILE A 84 14.09 -2.50 5.54
CA ILE A 84 14.86 -1.32 5.12
C ILE A 84 15.26 -0.44 6.31
N GLY A 85 14.71 -0.69 7.50
CA GLY A 85 15.04 0.13 8.67
C GLY A 85 14.27 -0.20 9.94
N LYS A 86 14.33 0.73 10.90
CA LYS A 86 13.64 0.66 12.18
C LYS A 86 13.07 2.04 12.54
N VAL A 87 11.89 2.07 13.15
CA VAL A 87 11.26 3.28 13.66
C VAL A 87 11.80 3.58 15.07
N PRO A 88 12.27 4.80 15.35
CA PRO A 88 12.61 5.24 16.71
C PRO A 88 11.40 5.15 17.65
N LYS A 89 11.64 4.96 18.96
CA LYS A 89 10.56 4.69 19.93
C LYS A 89 9.64 5.90 20.18
N ASN A 90 10.15 7.11 19.97
CA ASN A 90 9.44 8.36 20.19
C ASN A 90 8.60 8.79 18.98
N ILE A 91 8.69 8.08 17.85
CA ILE A 91 7.90 8.38 16.65
C ILE A 91 6.54 7.69 16.79
N THR A 92 5.49 8.47 16.66
CA THR A 92 4.08 8.05 16.73
C THR A 92 3.57 7.62 15.37
N ASP A 93 2.36 7.03 15.35
CA ASP A 93 1.69 6.66 14.09
C ASP A 93 1.23 7.90 13.31
N ALA A 94 0.91 8.98 14.02
CA ALA A 94 0.59 10.27 13.41
C ALA A 94 1.81 10.86 12.69
N ASP A 95 3.00 10.77 13.29
CA ASP A 95 4.25 11.24 12.66
C ASP A 95 4.57 10.45 11.39
N ILE A 96 4.35 9.13 11.41
CA ILE A 96 4.53 8.28 10.22
C ILE A 96 3.51 8.65 9.14
N LYS A 97 2.25 8.84 9.51
CA LYS A 97 1.20 9.25 8.57
C LYS A 97 1.50 10.61 7.94
N ALA A 98 1.95 11.59 8.73
CA ALA A 98 2.34 12.89 8.24
C ALA A 98 3.51 12.78 7.25
N LEU A 99 4.55 12.02 7.59
CA LEU A 99 5.68 11.79 6.68
C LEU A 99 5.25 11.11 5.37
N LEU A 100 4.35 10.12 5.43
CA LEU A 100 3.84 9.47 4.23
C LEU A 100 2.96 10.40 3.39
N ALA A 101 2.21 11.32 4.01
CA ALA A 101 1.41 12.30 3.28
C ALA A 101 2.24 13.26 2.42
N ASP A 102 3.52 13.47 2.78
CA ASP A 102 4.46 14.28 2.00
C ASP A 102 5.07 13.52 0.81
N VAL A 103 4.86 12.19 0.72
CA VAL A 103 5.34 11.39 -0.41
C VAL A 103 4.42 11.63 -1.60
N PRO A 104 4.97 12.07 -2.76
CA PRO A 104 4.17 12.24 -3.97
C PRO A 104 3.44 10.96 -4.33
N LEU A 105 2.15 11.08 -4.58
CA LEU A 105 1.31 10.00 -5.08
C LEU A 105 1.11 10.14 -6.58
N PRO A 106 0.79 9.03 -7.28
CA PRO A 106 0.51 9.06 -8.70
C PRO A 106 -0.58 10.09 -9.02
N ALA A 107 -0.36 10.88 -10.07
CA ALA A 107 -1.32 11.86 -10.54
C ALA A 107 -2.41 11.16 -11.37
N GLN A 108 -3.66 11.45 -11.04
CA GLN A 108 -4.80 10.97 -11.81
C GLN A 108 -4.78 11.59 -13.22
N ASN A 109 -5.07 10.78 -14.24
CA ASN A 109 -5.11 11.20 -15.66
C ASN A 109 -3.78 11.78 -16.21
N ALA A 110 -2.65 11.46 -15.58
CA ALA A 110 -1.33 11.82 -16.11
C ALA A 110 -1.08 11.22 -17.51
N THR A 111 -0.24 11.88 -18.32
CA THR A 111 0.24 11.35 -19.60
C THR A 111 1.78 11.35 -19.60
N PRO A 112 2.44 10.18 -19.53
CA PRO A 112 1.86 8.83 -19.52
C PRO A 112 1.08 8.53 -18.23
N GLN A 113 0.20 7.54 -18.29
CA GLN A 113 -0.59 7.09 -17.14
C GLN A 113 0.35 6.70 -15.98
N GLN A 114 0.05 7.21 -14.79
CA GLN A 114 0.76 6.86 -13.57
C GLN A 114 -0.03 5.83 -12.76
N SER A 115 0.69 5.02 -11.98
CA SER A 115 0.14 3.95 -11.16
C SER A 115 0.97 3.80 -9.90
N CYS A 116 0.64 2.83 -9.04
CA CYS A 116 1.39 2.63 -7.81
C CYS A 116 2.89 2.29 -8.04
N VAL A 117 3.36 2.07 -9.27
CA VAL A 117 4.76 1.78 -9.58
C VAL A 117 5.43 2.83 -10.47
N THR A 118 4.79 3.96 -10.77
CA THR A 118 5.28 5.02 -11.67
C THR A 118 5.03 6.43 -11.18
#